data_AF-A6JZ59-F1
#
_entry.id   AF-A6JZ59-F1
#
_cell.length_a   1.000
_cell.length_b   1.000
_cell.length_c   1.000
_cell.angle_alpha   90.00
_cell.angle_beta   90.00
_cell.angle_gamma   90.00
#
_symmetry.space_group_name_H-M   'P 1'
#
loop_
_entity.id
_entity.type
_entity.pdbx_description
1 polymer ?
#
loop_
_entity_poly.entity_id
_entity_poly.type
_entity_poly.pdbx_seq_one_letter_code
_entity_poly.pdbx_strand_id
1 'polypeptide(L)'
;MGLEDERKMLTGSGDPKEEEEEELVDPLTTVREHCEQLEKCVKARERLESCDRRVSSRSQTEEDCTEELFDFLHARDHCVAHKLFKSLK
;
A
#
# COMPACT_ATOMS: atom_id res chain seq x y z
N MET A 1 -15.39 25.49 -17.50
CA MET A 1 -14.95 24.92 -16.21
C MET A 1 -14.10 23.71 -16.54
N GLY A 2 -12.90 23.99 -17.04
CA GLY A 2 -12.10 23.07 -17.83
C GLY A 2 -10.82 22.67 -17.13
N LEU A 3 -10.30 21.52 -17.53
CA LEU A 3 -9.09 20.80 -17.10
C LEU A 3 -7.79 21.65 -17.08
N GLU A 4 -7.85 22.91 -17.46
CA GLU A 4 -6.74 23.87 -17.49
C GLU A 4 -6.49 24.51 -16.11
N ASP A 5 -7.52 24.58 -15.24
CA ASP A 5 -7.40 25.15 -13.89
C ASP A 5 -6.64 24.21 -12.92
N GLU A 6 -6.79 22.89 -13.07
CA GLU A 6 -6.07 21.89 -12.22
C GLU A 6 -4.56 21.88 -12.51
N ARG A 7 -4.16 22.07 -13.78
CA ARG A 7 -2.73 22.08 -14.14
C ARG A 7 -1.98 23.30 -13.60
N LYS A 8 -2.70 24.41 -13.37
CA LYS A 8 -2.12 25.65 -12.86
C LYS A 8 -1.82 25.61 -11.37
N MET A 9 -2.48 24.73 -10.61
CA MET A 9 -2.18 24.49 -9.19
C MET A 9 -0.94 23.63 -8.98
N LEU A 10 -0.54 22.83 -9.97
CA LEU A 10 0.63 21.96 -9.87
C LEU A 10 1.96 22.68 -10.15
N THR A 11 1.92 23.91 -10.70
CA THR A 11 3.13 24.65 -11.04
C THR A 11 2.98 26.13 -10.72
N GLY A 12 3.22 26.51 -9.46
CA GLY A 12 3.49 27.90 -9.12
C GLY A 12 3.35 28.25 -7.64
N SER A 13 4.45 28.25 -6.91
CA SER A 13 5.10 29.49 -6.43
C SER A 13 6.32 29.12 -5.59
N GLY A 14 7.49 29.59 -6.00
CA GLY A 14 8.71 29.46 -5.19
C GLY A 14 8.65 30.35 -3.96
N ASP A 15 9.01 29.78 -2.82
CA ASP A 15 9.44 30.45 -1.60
C ASP A 15 10.75 29.75 -1.17
N PRO A 16 11.87 30.47 -0.93
CA PRO A 16 13.14 29.88 -0.55
C PRO A 16 13.13 29.58 0.95
N LYS A 17 12.36 28.56 1.31
CA LYS A 17 12.49 27.83 2.56
C LYS A 17 12.48 26.34 2.23
N GLU A 18 13.56 25.90 1.58
CA GLU A 18 14.02 24.52 1.73
C GLU A 18 14.49 24.37 3.19
N GLU A 19 13.53 24.34 4.11
CA GLU A 19 13.71 23.58 5.33
C GLU A 19 13.91 22.15 4.85
N GLU A 20 15.04 21.54 5.21
CA GLU A 20 15.30 20.11 5.09
C GLU A 20 14.03 19.38 5.58
N GLU A 21 13.16 18.95 4.67
CA GLU A 21 12.08 18.03 4.99
C GLU A 21 12.79 16.74 5.43
N GLU A 22 13.03 16.61 6.74
CA GLU A 22 13.37 15.32 7.33
C GLU A 22 12.36 14.31 6.78
N GLU A 23 12.86 13.28 6.10
CA GLU A 23 12.03 12.24 5.49
C GLU A 23 11.19 11.58 6.59
N LEU A 24 9.96 12.08 6.78
CA LEU A 24 9.07 11.60 7.82
C LEU A 24 8.56 10.23 7.41
N VAL A 25 9.25 9.19 7.86
CA VAL A 25 8.86 7.80 7.59
C VAL A 25 7.56 7.49 8.34
N ASP A 26 6.50 7.14 7.60
CA ASP A 26 5.23 6.69 8.18
C ASP A 26 5.46 5.41 9.01
N PRO A 27 5.19 5.42 10.35
CA PRO A 27 5.32 4.22 11.17
C PRO A 27 4.46 3.05 10.65
N LEU A 28 3.37 3.32 9.93
CA LEU A 28 2.52 2.30 9.35
C LEU A 28 3.23 1.49 8.26
N THR A 29 3.97 2.12 7.36
CA THR A 29 4.67 1.41 6.28
C THR A 29 5.75 0.50 6.85
N THR A 30 6.54 1.01 7.80
CA THR A 30 7.57 0.24 8.50
C THR A 30 6.98 -0.99 9.21
N VAL A 31 5.87 -0.83 9.93
CA VAL A 31 5.22 -1.95 10.64
C VAL A 31 4.61 -2.95 9.65
N ARG A 32 4.04 -2.49 8.53
CA ARG A 32 3.49 -3.37 7.48
C ARG A 32 4.58 -4.22 6.86
N GLU A 33 5.68 -3.63 6.41
CA GLU A 33 6.81 -4.35 5.82
C GLU A 33 7.34 -5.44 6.75
N HIS A 34 7.49 -5.12 8.04
CA HIS A 34 7.90 -6.10 9.03
C HIS A 34 6.85 -7.21 9.24
N CYS A 35 5.56 -6.89 9.26
CA CYS A 35 4.49 -7.87 9.39
C CYS A 35 4.31 -8.75 8.14
N GLU A 36 4.68 -8.26 6.96
CA GLU A 36 4.64 -9.01 5.70
C GLU A 36 5.71 -10.11 5.62
N GLN A 37 6.79 -10.02 6.40
CA GLN A 37 7.81 -11.05 6.51
C GLN A 37 7.38 -12.28 7.31
N LEU A 38 6.22 -12.25 7.98
CA LEU A 38 5.68 -13.41 8.69
C LEU A 38 5.29 -14.51 7.72
N GLU A 39 5.58 -15.78 8.05
CA GLU A 39 5.32 -16.93 7.18
C GLU A 39 3.88 -16.99 6.65
N LYS A 40 2.89 -16.70 7.50
CA LYS A 40 1.47 -16.66 7.10
C LYS A 40 1.18 -15.57 6.05
N CYS A 41 1.81 -14.41 6.15
CA CYS A 41 1.64 -13.29 5.24
C CYS A 41 2.37 -13.58 3.92
N VAL A 42 3.57 -14.16 3.98
CA VAL A 42 4.32 -14.59 2.79
C VAL A 42 3.52 -15.62 1.99
N LYS A 43 2.98 -16.66 2.64
CA LYS A 43 2.15 -17.68 1.97
C LYS A 43 0.87 -17.09 1.38
N ALA A 44 0.20 -16.18 2.09
CA ALA A 44 -0.99 -15.51 1.57
C ALA A 44 -0.65 -14.62 0.35
N ARG A 45 0.48 -13.89 0.39
CA ARG A 45 0.99 -13.10 -0.72
C ARG A 45 1.33 -13.96 -1.94
N GLU A 46 1.99 -15.10 -1.75
CA GLU A 46 2.28 -16.04 -2.85
C GLU A 46 1.01 -16.54 -3.55
N ARG A 47 -0.07 -16.78 -2.80
CA ARG A 47 -1.37 -17.15 -3.36
C ARG A 47 -2.00 -16.00 -4.14
N LEU A 48 -1.96 -14.79 -3.58
CA LEU A 48 -2.42 -13.58 -4.26
C LEU A 48 -1.67 -13.38 -5.59
N GLU A 49 -0.34 -13.44 -5.59
CA GLU A 49 0.46 -13.33 -6.82
C GLU A 49 0.15 -14.45 -7.82
N SER A 50 -0.14 -15.66 -7.34
CA SER A 50 -0.56 -16.76 -8.21
C SER A 50 -1.94 -16.51 -8.82
N CYS A 51 -2.87 -15.90 -8.09
CA CYS A 51 -4.16 -15.48 -8.62
C CYS A 51 -3.97 -14.34 -9.64
N ASP A 52 -3.16 -13.33 -9.32
CA ASP A 52 -2.88 -12.19 -10.21
C ASP A 52 -2.32 -12.67 -11.55
N ARG A 53 -1.38 -13.63 -11.54
CA ARG A 53 -0.86 -14.25 -12.77
C ARG A 53 -1.95 -14.97 -13.56
N ARG A 54 -2.86 -15.66 -12.88
CA ARG A 54 -3.98 -16.38 -13.51
C ARG A 54 -4.97 -15.44 -14.15
N VAL A 55 -5.41 -14.40 -13.44
CA VAL A 55 -6.33 -13.37 -13.95
C VAL A 55 -5.68 -12.59 -15.08
N SER A 56 -4.42 -12.16 -14.92
CA SER A 56 -3.68 -11.41 -15.95
C SER A 56 -3.42 -12.23 -17.23
N SER A 57 -3.36 -13.56 -17.12
CA SER A 57 -3.17 -14.44 -18.29
C SER A 57 -4.42 -14.62 -19.16
N ARG A 58 -5.61 -14.26 -18.64
CA ARG A 58 -6.89 -14.45 -19.32
C ARG A 58 -7.31 -13.13 -19.99
N SER A 59 -7.68 -13.20 -21.26
CA SER A 59 -8.18 -12.03 -22.00
C SER A 59 -9.57 -11.58 -21.56
N GLN A 60 -10.38 -12.50 -21.01
CA GLN A 60 -11.68 -12.23 -20.44
C GLN A 60 -11.98 -13.28 -19.37
N THR A 61 -12.20 -12.85 -18.14
CA THR A 61 -12.52 -13.71 -17.00
C THR A 61 -13.41 -12.94 -16.03
N GLU A 62 -14.32 -13.64 -15.35
CA GLU A 62 -15.10 -13.09 -14.22
C GLU A 62 -14.41 -13.37 -12.87
N GLU A 63 -13.27 -14.05 -12.91
CA GLU A 63 -12.44 -14.32 -11.75
C GLU A 63 -11.75 -13.05 -11.25
N ASP A 64 -11.82 -12.80 -9.94
CA ASP A 64 -11.06 -11.77 -9.23
C ASP A 64 -10.25 -12.40 -8.08
N CYS A 65 -9.26 -11.65 -7.58
CA CYS A 65 -8.35 -12.10 -6.52
C CYS A 65 -8.71 -11.49 -5.15
N THR A 66 -9.98 -11.11 -4.95
CA THR A 66 -10.41 -10.40 -3.74
C THR A 66 -10.33 -11.30 -2.50
N GLU A 67 -10.59 -12.59 -2.67
CA GLU A 67 -10.46 -13.58 -1.58
C GLU A 67 -9.00 -13.66 -1.09
N GLU A 68 -8.04 -13.87 -1.99
CA GLU A 68 -6.62 -13.94 -1.64
C GLU A 68 -6.10 -12.62 -1.06
N LEU A 69 -6.64 -11.48 -1.53
CA LEU A 69 -6.34 -10.17 -0.97
C LEU A 69 -6.85 -10.06 0.47
N PHE A 70 -8.07 -10.48 0.76
CA PHE A 70 -8.61 -10.46 2.13
C PHE A 70 -7.85 -11.39 3.07
N ASP A 71 -7.42 -12.56 2.60
CA ASP A 71 -6.56 -13.46 3.37
C ASP A 71 -5.23 -12.80 3.75
N PHE A 72 -4.57 -12.17 2.77
CA PHE A 72 -3.31 -11.46 2.99
C PHE A 72 -3.49 -10.28 3.96
N LEU A 73 -4.51 -9.45 3.73
CA LEU A 73 -4.83 -8.30 4.58
C LEU A 73 -5.14 -8.75 6.01
N HIS A 74 -5.95 -9.80 6.18
CA HIS A 74 -6.27 -10.34 7.51
C HIS A 74 -5.01 -10.81 8.25
N ALA A 75 -4.13 -11.56 7.58
CA ALA A 75 -2.90 -12.06 8.17
C ALA A 75 -1.95 -10.92 8.59
N ARG A 76 -1.76 -9.92 7.71
CA ARG A 76 -0.91 -8.75 7.94
C ARG A 76 -1.47 -7.86 9.02
N ASP A 77 -2.73 -7.46 8.91
CA ASP A 77 -3.33 -6.45 9.77
C ASP A 77 -3.58 -6.97 11.19
N HIS A 78 -3.74 -8.29 11.36
CA HIS A 78 -3.67 -8.91 12.69
C HIS A 78 -2.32 -8.64 13.38
N CYS A 79 -1.20 -8.70 12.66
CA CYS A 79 0.12 -8.34 13.20
C CYS A 79 0.27 -6.82 13.41
N VAL A 80 -0.16 -6.01 12.44
CA VAL A 80 -0.03 -4.54 12.48
C VAL A 80 -0.78 -3.97 13.68
N ALA A 81 -2.00 -4.46 13.96
CA ALA A 81 -2.84 -4.00 15.08
C ALA A 81 -2.12 -4.11 16.44
N HIS A 82 -1.25 -5.11 16.62
CA HIS A 82 -0.49 -5.29 17.87
C HIS A 82 0.72 -4.34 18.02
N LYS A 83 1.15 -3.68 16.93
CA LYS A 83 2.40 -2.91 16.88
C LYS A 83 2.21 -1.43 16.56
N LEU A 84 1.29 -1.09 15.66
CA LEU A 84 1.14 0.25 15.09
C LEU A 84 0.88 1.32 16.16
N PHE A 85 -0.10 1.10 17.03
CA PHE A 85 -0.50 2.08 18.05
C PHE A 85 0.57 2.37 19.10
N LYS A 86 1.67 1.60 19.15
CA LYS A 86 2.82 1.91 20.00
C LYS A 86 3.70 3.01 19.41
N SER A 87 3.60 3.25 18.11
CA SER A 87 4.40 4.22 17.36
C SER A 87 3.63 5.53 17.09
N LEU A 88 2.31 5.54 17.32
CA LEU A 88 1.45 6.71 17.20
C LEU A 88 1.33 7.39 18.57
N LYS A 89 1.35 8.73 18.60
CA LYS A 89 1.19 9.57 19.80
C LYS A 89 -0.11 10.34 19.75
#